data_AF-A0A497R4W7-F1
#
_entry.id   AF-A0A497R4W7-F1
#
_cell.length_a   1.000
_cell.length_b   1.000
_cell.length_c   1.000
_cell.angle_alpha   90.00
_cell.angle_beta   90.00
_cell.angle_gamma   90.00
#
_symmetry.space_group_name_H-M   'P 1'
#
loop_
_entity.id
_entity.type
_entity.pdbx_description
1 polymer ?
#
loop_
_entity_poly.entity_id
_entity_poly.type
_entity_poly.pdbx_seq_one_letter_code
_entity_poly.pdbx_strand_id
1 'polypeptide(L)' 'MKKPIRLRDFVRVGNFYFSVLGYKNDEYVKCFLRYVPDEKGDRIKDGKRFRKLIHDEAVSFAVKTQMGYYD' A
#
# COMPACT_ATOMS: atom_id res chain seq x y z
N MET A 1 2.64 21.01 -13.40
CA MET A 1 1.65 21.02 -12.30
C MET A 1 1.55 19.63 -11.70
N LYS A 2 1.77 19.43 -10.40
CA LYS A 2 1.55 18.11 -9.76
C LYS A 2 0.04 17.85 -9.67
N LYS A 3 -0.41 16.68 -10.13
CA LYS A 3 -1.82 16.27 -9.98
C LYS A 3 -2.09 15.95 -8.50
N PRO A 4 -3.26 16.33 -7.95
CA PRO A 4 -3.60 15.97 -6.58
C PRO A 4 -3.74 14.44 -6.44
N ILE A 5 -3.45 13.92 -5.25
CA ILE A 5 -3.71 12.52 -4.91
C ILE A 5 -5.23 12.30 -4.87
N ARG A 6 -5.70 11.21 -5.46
CA ARG A 6 -7.13 10.87 -5.54
C ARG A 6 -7.39 9.50 -4.94
N LEU A 7 -8.67 9.25 -4.66
CA LEU A 7 -9.15 7.91 -4.34
C LEU A 7 -8.73 6.92 -5.45
N ARG A 8 -8.33 5.71 -5.05
CA ARG A 8 -7.80 4.64 -5.92
C ARG A 8 -6.40 4.87 -6.50
N ASP A 9 -5.77 6.03 -6.25
CA ASP A 9 -4.35 6.16 -6.53
C ASP A 9 -3.54 5.26 -5.57
N PHE A 10 -2.29 5.01 -5.93
CA PHE A 10 -1.34 4.23 -5.13
C PHE A 10 -0.17 5.10 -4.69
N VAL A 11 0.17 5.03 -3.40
CA VAL A 11 1.38 5.61 -2.83
C VAL A 11 2.41 4.51 -2.62
N ARG A 12 3.65 4.75 -3.04
CA ARG A 12 4.78 3.81 -2.82
C ARG A 12 5.65 4.32 -1.67
N VAL A 13 5.91 3.45 -0.69
CA VAL A 13 6.86 3.72 0.40
C VAL A 13 7.84 2.55 0.44
N GLY A 14 9.10 2.79 0.07
CA GLY A 14 10.09 1.74 -0.15
C GLY A 14 9.62 0.73 -1.22
N ASN A 15 9.46 -0.53 -0.81
CA ASN A 15 8.97 -1.60 -1.68
C ASN A 15 7.49 -1.95 -1.44
N PHE A 16 6.75 -1.13 -0.70
CA PHE A 16 5.33 -1.33 -0.42
C PHE A 16 4.48 -0.38 -1.24
N TYR A 17 3.28 -0.83 -1.61
CA TYR A 17 2.27 0.01 -2.22
C TYR A 17 1.02 0.08 -1.36
N PHE A 18 0.54 1.30 -1.15
CA PHE A 18 -0.65 1.61 -0.37
C PHE A 18 -1.72 2.18 -1.29
N SER A 19 -2.94 1.65 -1.21
CA SER A 19 -4.11 2.19 -1.90
C SER A 19 -4.67 3.37 -1.12
N VAL A 20 -4.88 4.51 -1.77
CA VAL A 20 -5.49 5.69 -1.14
C VAL A 20 -6.98 5.43 -0.88
N LEU A 21 -7.42 5.71 0.35
CA LEU A 21 -8.79 5.55 0.83
C LEU A 21 -9.48 6.89 1.16
N GLY A 22 -8.71 7.95 1.39
CA GLY A 22 -9.22 9.26 1.80
C GLY A 22 -9.30 10.28 0.67
N TYR A 23 -10.29 11.17 0.75
CA TYR A 23 -10.39 12.36 -0.09
C TYR A 23 -9.57 13.54 0.46
N LYS A 24 -9.40 13.61 1.80
CA LYS A 24 -8.57 14.60 2.48
C LYS A 24 -7.18 14.01 2.68
N ASN A 25 -6.17 14.71 2.17
CA ASN A 25 -4.78 14.26 2.15
C ASN A 25 -3.82 15.41 2.50
N ASP A 26 -4.25 16.31 3.40
CA ASP A 26 -3.55 17.58 3.66
C ASP A 26 -2.26 17.36 4.48
N GLU A 27 -2.36 16.65 5.62
CA GLU A 27 -1.22 16.32 6.48
C GLU A 27 -0.79 14.86 6.34
N TYR A 28 -1.75 13.94 6.30
CA TYR A 28 -1.53 12.50 6.12
C TYR A 28 -2.44 11.93 5.02
N VAL A 29 -1.96 10.89 4.35
CA VAL A 29 -2.74 10.16 3.35
C VAL A 29 -3.35 8.92 4.01
N LYS A 30 -4.68 8.89 4.19
CA LYS A 30 -5.35 7.67 4.65
C LYS A 30 -5.27 6.61 3.57
N CYS A 31 -4.57 5.52 3.86
CA CYS A 31 -4.26 4.49 2.88
C CYS A 31 -4.25 3.09 3.48
N PHE A 32 -4.26 2.09 2.61
CA PHE A 32 -4.32 0.69 2.96
C PHE A 32 -3.21 -0.08 2.26
N LEU A 33 -2.40 -0.85 2.99
CA LEU A 33 -1.33 -1.66 2.40
C LEU A 33 -1.92 -2.67 1.40
N ARG A 34 -1.57 -2.51 0.12
CA ARG A 34 -2.18 -3.29 -0.98
C ARG A 34 -1.23 -4.28 -1.62
N TYR A 35 0.04 -3.92 -1.78
CA TYR A 35 1.02 -4.82 -2.38
C TYR A 35 2.30 -4.84 -1.56
N VAL A 36 2.78 -6.06 -1.31
CA VAL A 36 4.06 -6.34 -0.64
C VAL A 36 4.98 -7.09 -1.59
N PRO A 37 6.31 -6.97 -1.44
CA PRO A 37 7.26 -7.78 -2.20
C PRO A 37 7.04 -9.26 -1.92
N ASP A 38 6.95 -10.06 -2.98
CA ASP A 38 6.76 -11.49 -2.88
C ASP A 38 7.26 -12.15 -4.16
N GLU A 39 8.26 -13.02 -4.08
CA GLU A 39 8.81 -13.75 -5.24
C GLU A 39 7.78 -14.64 -5.93
N LYS A 40 6.73 -15.04 -5.21
CA LYS A 40 5.61 -15.82 -5.74
C LYS A 40 4.44 -14.92 -6.17
N GLY A 41 4.61 -13.61 -6.09
CA GLY A 41 3.60 -12.61 -6.45
C GLY A 41 3.21 -12.65 -7.94
N ASP A 42 1.92 -12.40 -8.20
CA ASP A 42 1.31 -12.36 -9.53
C ASP A 42 1.52 -11.02 -10.24
N ARG A 43 1.91 -9.97 -9.51
CA ARG A 43 2.13 -8.63 -10.08
C ARG A 43 3.60 -8.36 -10.29
N ILE A 44 3.95 -7.84 -11.46
CA ILE A 44 5.31 -7.47 -11.83
C ILE A 44 5.37 -5.97 -12.05
N LYS A 45 6.34 -5.30 -11.41
CA LYS A 45 6.66 -3.89 -11.65
C LYS A 45 8.15 -3.68 -11.49
N ASP A 46 8.77 -3.05 -12.49
CA ASP A 46 10.21 -2.77 -12.53
C ASP A 46 11.05 -4.04 -12.29
N GLY A 47 10.62 -5.19 -12.84
CA GLY A 47 11.27 -6.49 -12.64
C GLY A 47 11.09 -7.14 -11.26
N LYS A 48 10.39 -6.49 -10.32
CA LYS A 48 10.08 -7.04 -9.00
C LYS A 48 8.67 -7.62 -8.96
N ARG A 49 8.52 -8.74 -8.24
CA ARG A 49 7.23 -9.40 -8.00
C ARG A 49 6.59 -8.92 -6.70
N PHE A 50 5.28 -8.75 -6.75
CA PHE A 50 4.47 -8.30 -5.62
C PHE A 50 3.21 -9.15 -5.51
N ARG A 51 2.81 -9.43 -4.27
CA ARG A 51 1.54 -10.08 -3.97
C ARG A 51 0.53 -9.04 -3.50
N LYS A 52 -0.70 -9.14 -4.03
CA LYS A 52 -1.84 -8.35 -3.57
C LYS A 52 -2.31 -8.87 -2.22
N LEU A 53 -2.46 -7.99 -1.24
CA LEU A 53 -3.06 -8.32 0.06
C LEU A 53 -4.56 -7.99 0.07
N ILE A 54 -5.34 -8.87 0.69
CA ILE A 54 -6.71 -8.57 1.15
C ILE A 54 -6.67 -7.86 2.52
N HIS A 55 -7.84 -7.51 3.08
CA HIS A 55 -7.92 -6.74 4.31
C HIS A 55 -7.15 -7.39 5.47
N ASP A 56 -7.56 -8.60 5.85
CA ASP A 56 -7.02 -9.34 6.99
C ASP A 56 -5.54 -9.67 6.82
N GLU A 57 -5.11 -9.94 5.60
CA GLU A 57 -3.70 -10.20 5.28
C GLU A 57 -2.83 -8.96 5.51
N ALA A 58 -3.33 -7.77 5.18
CA ALA A 58 -2.55 -6.55 5.36
C ALA A 58 -2.43 -6.18 6.83
N VAL A 59 -3.51 -6.35 7.61
CA VAL A 59 -3.48 -6.19 9.07
C VAL A 59 -2.50 -7.20 9.69
N SER A 60 -2.63 -8.48 9.34
CA SER A 60 -1.73 -9.53 9.81
C SER A 60 -0.27 -9.27 9.43
N PHE A 61 -0.03 -8.77 8.21
CA PHE A 61 1.31 -8.39 7.75
C PHE A 61 1.88 -7.25 8.58
N ALA A 62 1.09 -6.20 8.83
CA ALA A 62 1.53 -5.05 9.61
C ALA A 62 1.91 -5.47 11.04
N VAL A 63 1.06 -6.27 11.70
CA VAL A 63 1.34 -6.83 13.04
C VAL A 63 2.63 -7.67 13.03
N LYS A 64 2.75 -8.62 12.10
CA LYS A 64 3.92 -9.52 12.01
C LYS A 64 5.22 -8.76 11.77
N THR A 65 5.18 -7.68 10.99
CA THR A 65 6.36 -6.89 10.60
C THR A 65 6.60 -5.69 11.51
N GLN A 66 5.79 -5.52 12.57
CA GLN A 66 5.83 -4.37 13.46
C GLN A 66 5.71 -3.03 12.70
N MET A 67 5.00 -3.04 11.57
CA MET A 67 4.65 -1.83 10.84
C MET A 67 3.56 -1.10 11.62
N GLY A 68 3.73 0.21 11.82
CA GLY A 68 2.69 1.03 12.43
C GLY A 68 1.38 0.91 11.66
N TYR A 69 0.32 0.52 12.37
CA TYR A 69 -1.05 0.42 11.87
C TYR A 69 -1.96 1.22 12.78
N TYR A 70 -2.90 1.96 12.19
CA TYR A 70 -3.86 2.80 12.87
C TYR A 70 -5.24 2.47 12.32
N ASP A 71 -6.17 2.09 13.21
CA ASP A 71 -7.57 1.80 12.87
C ASP A 71 -8.38 3.10 12.67
#